data_AF-A0A3R8I9F3-F1
#
_entry.id   AF-A0A3R8I9F3-F1
#
_cell.length_a   1.000
_cell.length_b   1.000
_cell.length_c   1.000
_cell.angle_alpha   90.00
_cell.angle_beta   90.00
_cell.angle_gamma   90.00
#
_symmetry.space_group_name_H-M   'P 1'
#
loop_
_entity.id
_entity.type
_entity.pdbx_description
1 polymer ?
#
loop_
_entity_poly.entity_id
_entity_poly.type
_entity_poly.pdbx_seq_one_letter_code
_entity_poly.pdbx_strand_id
1 'polypeptide(L)'
;MKILITPEQKEEVKRLYRLQKHTIKQIMKLTGVRSEQTIYVILDDARIPRKVTRKIVKKITVGIDEELNEIIEQETPKNVAEFVCNMAKEGYYAKLKKE
;
A
#
# COMPACT_ATOMS: atom_id res chain seq x y z
N MET A 1 20.76 21.08 12.64
CA MET A 1 21.47 19.79 12.73
C MET A 1 21.20 19.00 11.45
N LYS A 2 22.21 18.73 10.61
CA LYS A 2 22.05 17.83 9.46
C LYS A 2 21.89 16.41 9.99
N ILE A 3 20.74 15.79 9.77
CA ILE A 3 20.53 14.38 10.11
C ILE A 3 21.43 13.58 9.14
N LEU A 4 22.53 13.02 9.67
CA LEU A 4 23.39 12.12 8.92
C LEU A 4 22.64 10.79 8.74
N ILE A 5 22.03 10.61 7.57
CA ILE A 5 21.57 9.31 7.11
C ILE A 5 22.72 8.63 6.38
N THR A 6 23.01 7.41 6.81
CA THR A 6 24.04 6.56 6.18
C THR A 6 23.56 6.02 4.82
N PRO A 7 24.46 5.73 3.88
CA PRO A 7 24.12 5.08 2.62
C PRO A 7 23.34 3.76 2.81
N GLU A 8 23.71 2.98 3.83
CA GLU A 8 23.08 1.71 4.17
C GLU A 8 21.62 1.91 4.57
N GLN A 9 21.34 2.92 5.39
CA GLN A 9 19.96 3.29 5.74
C GLN A 9 19.16 3.72 4.51
N LYS A 10 19.77 4.45 3.56
CA LYS A 10 19.08 4.83 2.31
C LYS A 10 18.69 3.61 1.49
N GLU A 11 19.62 2.67 1.30
CA GLU A 11 19.33 1.45 0.53
C GLU A 11 18.26 0.59 1.21
N GLU A 12 18.32 0.46 2.53
CA GLU A 12 17.32 -0.30 3.26
C GLU A 12 15.93 0.34 3.19
N VAL A 13 15.83 1.68 3.26
CA VAL A 13 14.57 2.41 3.03
C VAL A 13 14.02 2.10 1.64
N LYS A 14 14.84 2.17 0.59
CA LYS A 14 14.41 1.87 -0.79
C LYS A 14 13.94 0.42 -0.92
N ARG A 15 14.68 -0.53 -0.34
CA ARG A 15 14.36 -1.96 -0.35
C ARG A 15 13.01 -2.21 0.33
N LEU A 16 12.82 -1.75 1.57
CA LEU A 16 11.60 -1.96 2.33
C LEU A 16 10.38 -1.27 1.68
N TYR A 17 10.58 -0.08 1.10
CA TYR A 17 9.50 0.62 0.39
C TYR A 17 9.04 -0.16 -0.85
N ARG A 18 9.98 -0.68 -1.65
CA ARG A 18 9.70 -1.49 -2.85
C ARG A 18 9.07 -2.83 -2.53
N LEU A 19 9.42 -3.46 -1.41
CA LEU A 19 8.79 -4.72 -0.96
C LEU A 19 7.30 -4.57 -0.67
N GLN A 20 6.82 -3.35 -0.42
CA GLN A 20 5.41 -3.06 -0.15
C GLN A 20 4.80 -3.75 1.08
N LYS A 21 5.58 -4.49 1.86
CA LYS A 21 5.13 -5.20 3.07
C LYS A 21 5.00 -4.30 4.30
N HIS A 22 5.62 -3.12 4.27
CA HIS A 22 5.69 -2.23 5.43
C HIS A 22 5.03 -0.87 5.15
N THR A 23 4.49 -0.25 6.19
CA THR A 23 4.07 1.17 6.20
C THR A 23 5.29 2.07 6.38
N ILE A 24 5.18 3.36 6.05
CA ILE A 24 6.27 4.34 6.27
C ILE A 24 6.74 4.32 7.73
N LYS A 25 5.81 4.27 8.69
CA LYS A 25 6.15 4.20 10.13
C LYS A 25 6.90 2.93 10.50
N GLN A 26 6.58 1.79 9.89
CA GLN A 26 7.34 0.55 10.10
C GLN A 26 8.73 0.64 9.47
N ILE A 27 8.85 1.21 8.27
CA ILE A 27 10.14 1.45 7.61
C ILE A 27 11.02 2.33 8.50
N MET A 28 10.48 3.40 9.09
CA MET A 28 11.21 4.25 10.03
C MET A 28 11.76 3.46 11.22
N LYS A 29 10.94 2.59 11.83
CA LYS A 29 11.37 1.75 12.96
C LYS A 29 12.48 0.77 12.56
N LEU A 30 12.37 0.13 11.39
CA LEU A 30 13.33 -0.87 10.91
C LEU A 30 14.67 -0.24 10.47
N THR A 31 14.63 0.98 9.94
CA THR A 31 15.80 1.68 9.39
C THR A 31 16.44 2.67 10.37
N GLY A 32 15.77 2.97 11.48
CA GLY A 32 16.19 3.98 12.45
C GLY A 32 16.04 5.43 11.94
N VAL A 33 15.37 5.63 10.80
CA VAL A 33 15.10 6.97 10.26
C VAL A 33 14.05 7.66 11.11
N ARG A 34 14.40 8.85 11.64
CA ARG A 34 13.61 9.55 12.67
C ARG A 34 12.42 10.35 12.14
N SER A 35 12.32 10.55 10.83
CA SER A 35 11.25 11.37 10.22
C SER A 35 10.70 10.74 8.95
N GLU A 36 9.37 10.77 8.82
CA GLU A 36 8.67 10.40 7.58
C GLU A 36 9.14 11.26 6.41
N GLN A 37 9.37 12.56 6.64
CA GLN A 37 9.84 13.48 5.61
C GLN A 37 11.18 13.03 5.03
N THR A 38 12.07 12.49 5.87
CA THR A 38 13.37 12.03 5.39
C THR A 38 13.25 10.76 4.55
N ILE A 39 12.28 9.88 4.86
CA ILE A 39 11.94 8.76 3.98
C ILE A 39 11.52 9.29 2.60
N TYR A 40 10.63 10.29 2.55
CA TYR A 40 10.18 10.86 1.28
C TYR A 40 11.31 11.51 0.49
N VAL A 41 12.23 12.23 1.14
CA VAL A 41 13.43 12.79 0.47
C VAL A 41 14.28 11.68 -0.14
N ILE A 42 14.51 10.57 0.57
CA ILE A 42 15.27 9.42 0.02
C ILE A 42 14.57 8.83 -1.22
N LEU A 43 13.25 8.72 -1.18
CA LEU A 43 12.46 8.19 -2.30
C LEU A 43 12.50 9.13 -3.50
N ASP A 44 12.35 10.43 -3.27
CA ASP A 44 12.40 11.47 -4.30
C ASP A 44 13.79 11.55 -4.94
N ASP A 45 14.88 11.55 -4.15
CA ASP A 45 16.27 11.48 -4.61
C ASP A 45 16.52 10.23 -5.48
N ALA A 46 15.92 9.11 -5.10
CA ALA A 46 16.01 7.85 -5.83
C ALA A 46 15.04 7.74 -7.02
N ARG A 47 14.24 8.78 -7.29
CA ARG A 47 13.15 8.80 -8.29
C ARG A 47 12.19 7.62 -8.16
N ILE A 48 11.97 7.16 -6.94
CA ILE A 48 11.00 6.10 -6.66
C ILE A 48 9.61 6.73 -6.61
N PRO A 49 8.69 6.38 -7.52
CA PRO A 49 7.37 6.97 -7.54
C PRO A 49 6.64 6.67 -6.24
N ARG A 50 6.00 7.71 -5.69
CA ARG A 50 5.13 7.55 -4.53
C ARG A 50 3.95 6.69 -4.94
N LYS A 51 3.52 5.81 -4.04
CA LYS A 51 2.30 5.03 -4.26
C LYS A 51 1.12 5.98 -4.41
N VAL A 52 0.36 5.77 -5.48
CA VAL A 52 -0.90 6.48 -5.73
C VAL A 52 -1.88 6.11 -4.63
N THR A 53 -2.21 7.07 -3.78
CA THR A 53 -3.31 6.92 -2.82
C THR A 53 -4.60 6.85 -3.62
N ARG A 54 -5.34 5.75 -3.50
CA ARG A 54 -6.69 5.65 -4.10
C ARG A 54 -7.56 6.79 -3.58
N LYS A 55 -8.16 7.54 -4.50
CA LYS A 55 -9.17 8.54 -4.14
C LYS A 55 -10.46 7.80 -3.76
N ILE A 56 -10.80 7.81 -2.48
CA ILE A 56 -12.10 7.31 -2.00
C ILE A 56 -13.13 8.38 -2.35
N VAL A 57 -14.05 8.06 -3.27
CA VAL A 57 -15.09 9.00 -3.73
C VAL A 57 -16.30 9.00 -2.80
N LYS A 58 -16.66 7.83 -2.25
CA LYS A 58 -17.78 7.66 -1.31
C LYS A 58 -17.51 6.45 -0.42
N LYS A 59 -17.99 6.49 0.82
CA LYS A 59 -18.00 5.34 1.74
C LYS A 59 -19.45 4.90 1.94
N ILE A 60 -19.68 3.60 1.90
CA ILE A 60 -20.97 2.96 2.18
C ILE A 60 -20.73 1.81 3.17
N THR A 61 -21.73 1.50 3.98
CA THR A 61 -21.72 0.33 4.87
C THR A 61 -22.40 -0.82 4.16
N VAL A 62 -21.74 -1.97 4.06
CA VAL A 62 -22.24 -3.16 3.38
C VAL A 62 -21.96 -4.36 4.29
N GLY A 63 -22.98 -5.20 4.50
CA GLY A 63 -22.79 -6.51 5.10
C GLY A 63 -22.23 -7.47 4.05
N ILE A 64 -21.20 -8.23 4.41
CA ILE A 64 -20.66 -9.30 3.57
C ILE A 64 -21.24 -10.64 4.04
N ASP A 65 -21.47 -11.55 3.11
CA ASP A 65 -21.89 -12.92 3.42
C ASP A 65 -20.69 -13.79 3.83
N GLU A 66 -21.00 -15.02 4.26
CA GLU A 66 -20.02 -15.99 4.74
C GLU A 66 -18.98 -16.33 3.68
N GLU A 67 -19.42 -16.60 2.44
CA GLU A 67 -18.53 -16.94 1.32
C GLU A 67 -17.55 -15.81 1.01
N LEU A 68 -18.01 -14.56 0.93
CA LEU A 68 -17.11 -13.43 0.69
C LEU A 68 -16.15 -13.21 1.87
N ASN A 69 -16.59 -13.47 3.11
CA ASN A 69 -15.71 -13.39 4.27
C ASN A 69 -14.58 -14.43 4.19
N GLU A 70 -14.91 -15.69 3.88
CA GLU A 70 -13.92 -16.76 3.71
C GLU A 70 -12.89 -16.42 2.62
N ILE A 71 -13.34 -15.88 1.49
CA ILE A 71 -12.44 -15.44 0.42
C ILE A 71 -11.48 -14.35 0.92
N ILE A 72 -11.97 -13.36 1.66
CA ILE A 72 -11.13 -12.29 2.21
C ILE A 72 -10.11 -12.86 3.23
N GLU A 73 -10.52 -13.82 4.05
CA GLU A 73 -9.63 -14.49 5.00
C GLU A 73 -8.55 -15.33 4.31
N GLN A 74 -8.90 -16.03 3.22
CA GLN A 74 -7.93 -16.80 2.44
C GLN A 74 -6.94 -15.91 1.68
N GLU A 75 -7.42 -14.83 1.05
CA GLU A 75 -6.58 -13.91 0.29
C GLU A 75 -5.70 -13.03 1.19
N THR A 76 -6.11 -12.80 2.44
CA THR A 76 -5.42 -11.92 3.41
C THR A 76 -5.00 -10.56 2.81
N PRO A 77 -5.91 -9.84 2.12
CA PRO A 77 -5.51 -8.67 1.36
C PRO A 77 -5.02 -7.56 2.30
N LYS A 78 -3.92 -6.93 1.91
CA LYS A 78 -3.36 -5.78 2.65
C LYS A 78 -4.38 -4.65 2.86
N ASN A 79 -5.34 -4.51 1.95
CA ASN A 79 -6.42 -3.54 2.02
C ASN A 79 -7.73 -4.18 1.53
N VAL A 80 -8.58 -4.57 2.48
CA VAL A 80 -9.88 -5.21 2.21
C VAL A 80 -10.76 -4.33 1.32
N ALA A 81 -10.84 -3.02 1.56
CA ALA A 81 -11.68 -2.13 0.76
C ALA A 81 -11.21 -2.06 -0.71
N GLU A 82 -9.90 -2.04 -0.93
CA GLU A 82 -9.34 -2.04 -2.28
C GLU A 82 -9.61 -3.36 -3.01
N PHE A 83 -9.43 -4.49 -2.30
CA PHE A 83 -9.74 -5.82 -2.78
C PHE A 83 -11.20 -5.93 -3.22
N VAL A 84 -12.14 -5.59 -2.33
CA VAL A 84 -13.58 -5.64 -2.63
C VAL A 84 -13.94 -4.74 -3.82
N CYS A 85 -13.40 -3.51 -3.88
CA CYS A 85 -13.63 -2.64 -5.03
C CYS A 85 -13.11 -3.25 -6.35
N ASN A 86 -11.98 -3.97 -6.34
CA ASN A 86 -11.44 -4.61 -7.54
C ASN A 86 -12.31 -5.77 -7.99
N MET A 87 -12.65 -6.68 -7.07
CA MET A 87 -13.51 -7.82 -7.36
C MET A 87 -14.86 -7.38 -7.92
N ALA A 88 -15.47 -6.33 -7.37
CA ALA A 88 -16.73 -5.78 -7.89
C ALA A 88 -16.61 -5.24 -9.33
N LYS A 89 -15.52 -4.51 -9.63
CA LYS A 89 -15.27 -3.99 -10.99
C LYS A 89 -15.01 -5.12 -11.99
N GLU A 90 -14.19 -6.09 -11.61
CA GLU A 90 -13.87 -7.25 -12.45
C GLU A 90 -15.12 -8.07 -12.76
N GLY A 91 -15.95 -8.34 -11.74
CA GLY A 91 -17.24 -9.00 -11.93
C GLY A 91 -18.18 -8.23 -12.88
N TYR A 92 -18.22 -6.90 -12.79
CA TYR A 92 -19.00 -6.07 -13.71
C TYR A 92 -18.47 -6.12 -15.15
N TYR A 93 -17.15 -5.93 -15.35
CA TYR A 93 -16.55 -5.95 -16.69
C TYR A 93 -16.55 -7.34 -17.33
N ALA A 94 -16.46 -8.42 -16.54
CA ALA A 94 -16.55 -9.79 -17.04
C ALA A 94 -17.95 -10.10 -17.61
N LYS A 95 -19.01 -9.47 -17.09
CA LYS A 95 -20.37 -9.57 -17.65
C LYS A 95 -20.46 -8.86 -19.00
N LEU A 96 -19.93 -7.64 -19.10
CA LEU A 96 -19.98 -6.85 -20.35
C LEU A 96 -19.22 -7.47 -21.52
N LYS A 97 -18.24 -8.35 -21.27
CA LYS A 97 -17.51 -9.06 -22.34
C LYS A 97 -18.24 -10.31 -22.87
N LYS A 98 -19.31 -10.74 -22.19
CA LYS A 98 -20.10 -11.91 -22.54
C LYS A 98 -21.38 -11.56 -23.30
N GLU A 99 -21.70 -10.27 -23.40
CA GLU A 99 -22.76 -9.68 -24.23
C GLU A 99 -22.16 -9.11 -25.52
#